data_AF-A0A7C3NVC5-F1
#
_entry.id   AF-A0A7C3NVC5-F1
#
_cell.length_a   1.000
_cell.length_b   1.000
_cell.length_c   1.000
_cell.angle_alpha   90.00
_cell.angle_beta   90.00
_cell.angle_gamma   90.00
#
_symmetry.space_group_name_H-M   'P 1'
#
loop_
_entity.id
_entity.type
_entity.pdbx_description
1 polymer ?
#
loop_
_entity_poly.entity_id
_entity_poly.type
_entity_poly.pdbx_seq_one_letter_code
_entity_poly.pdbx_strand_id
1 'polypeptide(L)'
;MSDLHRLAMLPPEEAPCAVEPGAAPRLDRERPGDPALVAAGWERRFLADGGRVEEFVELYRSMGFEVRVETVWPAELGPECESCRLVICREFVTLYTRHLPGTVRSGGEEERLDETAGNPTVGPHPPQEETR
;
A
#
# COMPACT_ATOMS: atom_id res chain seq x y z
N MET A 1 -42.49 20.64 -2.72
CA MET A 1 -41.51 19.53 -2.70
C MET A 1 -40.43 19.74 -3.78
N SER A 2 -39.69 20.85 -3.77
CA SER A 2 -38.54 21.04 -4.66
C SER A 2 -37.79 22.28 -4.23
N ASP A 3 -36.60 22.08 -3.69
CA ASP A 3 -35.49 23.04 -3.74
C ASP A 3 -34.19 22.35 -3.27
N LEU A 4 -34.31 21.33 -2.43
CA LEU A 4 -33.18 20.49 -1.99
C LEU A 4 -32.57 19.62 -3.11
N HIS A 5 -33.30 19.33 -4.18
CA HIS A 5 -32.75 18.59 -5.32
C HIS A 5 -31.85 19.43 -6.23
N ARG A 6 -31.91 20.78 -6.15
CA ARG A 6 -31.18 21.66 -7.06
C ARG A 6 -29.76 22.00 -6.57
N LEU A 7 -29.51 21.90 -5.27
CA LEU A 7 -28.21 22.19 -4.65
C LEU A 7 -27.21 21.02 -4.71
N ALA A 8 -27.64 19.83 -5.12
CA ALA A 8 -26.78 18.66 -5.32
C ALA A 8 -26.10 18.59 -6.70
N MET A 9 -26.23 19.65 -7.52
CA MET A 9 -25.69 19.76 -8.88
C MET A 9 -24.82 21.02 -9.06
N LEU A 10 -24.03 21.38 -8.05
CA LEU A 10 -22.91 22.29 -8.27
C LEU A 10 -21.75 21.49 -8.87
N PRO A 11 -21.08 22.00 -9.92
CA PRO A 11 -20.06 21.27 -10.64
C PRO A 11 -18.81 21.06 -9.77
N PRO A 12 -18.08 19.94 -9.98
CA PRO A 12 -16.92 19.54 -9.16
C PRO A 12 -15.72 20.49 -9.26
N GLU A 13 -15.79 21.51 -10.12
CA GLU A 13 -14.73 22.50 -10.36
C GLU A 13 -14.61 23.59 -9.27
N GLU A 14 -15.60 23.70 -8.38
CA GLU A 14 -15.55 24.59 -7.20
C GLU A 14 -15.35 23.82 -5.87
N ALA A 15 -15.11 22.50 -5.92
CA ALA A 15 -14.79 21.72 -4.74
C ALA A 15 -13.34 21.99 -4.30
N PRO A 16 -13.07 22.35 -3.03
CA PRO A 16 -11.71 22.61 -2.53
C PRO A 16 -10.82 21.35 -2.44
N CYS A 17 -11.30 20.20 -2.91
CA CYS A 17 -10.63 18.90 -2.86
C CYS A 17 -10.12 18.45 -4.25
N ALA A 18 -9.67 19.37 -5.09
CA ALA A 18 -9.06 19.02 -6.38
C ALA A 18 -7.81 18.15 -6.14
N VAL A 19 -7.97 16.83 -6.27
CA VAL A 19 -6.86 15.90 -6.41
C VAL A 19 -6.28 16.12 -7.80
N GLU A 20 -5.00 16.46 -7.90
CA GLU A 20 -4.30 16.64 -9.18
C GLU A 20 -4.59 15.44 -10.09
N PRO A 21 -5.27 15.65 -11.24
CA PRO A 21 -5.58 14.55 -12.16
C PRO A 21 -4.27 13.95 -12.68
N GLY A 22 -4.01 12.69 -12.35
CA GLY A 22 -2.86 11.94 -12.87
C GLY A 22 -1.82 11.51 -11.84
N ALA A 23 -1.97 11.86 -10.55
CA ALA A 23 -1.20 11.18 -9.51
C ALA A 23 -1.79 9.78 -9.28
N ALA A 24 -1.09 8.73 -9.73
CA ALA A 24 -1.47 7.37 -9.39
C ALA A 24 -1.55 7.22 -7.86
N PRO A 25 -2.58 6.55 -7.31
CA PRO A 25 -2.65 6.30 -5.88
C PRO A 25 -1.40 5.53 -5.46
N ARG A 26 -0.66 6.06 -4.49
CA ARG A 26 0.51 5.36 -3.93
C ARG A 26 0.04 4.07 -3.29
N LEU A 27 0.75 2.97 -3.55
CA LEU A 27 0.54 1.76 -2.78
C LEU A 27 0.89 2.06 -1.31
N ASP A 28 0.21 1.43 -0.36
CA ASP A 28 0.44 1.77 1.05
C ASP A 28 1.91 1.59 1.47
N ARG A 29 2.61 0.59 0.92
CA ARG A 29 4.06 0.37 1.11
C ARG A 29 4.96 1.53 0.64
N GLU A 30 4.47 2.38 -0.26
CA GLU A 30 5.21 3.51 -0.86
C GLU A 30 5.02 4.80 -0.07
N ARG A 31 4.14 4.79 0.94
CA ARG A 31 3.94 5.94 1.83
C ARG A 31 5.14 6.09 2.77
N PRO A 32 5.61 7.33 3.00
CA PRO A 32 6.69 7.57 3.93
C PRO A 32 6.27 7.15 5.34
N GLY A 33 7.22 6.65 6.13
CA GLY A 33 7.00 6.47 7.56
C GLY A 33 7.46 7.67 8.38
N ASP A 34 7.22 7.60 9.67
CA ASP A 34 7.73 8.53 10.66
C ASP A 34 9.26 8.66 10.52
N PRO A 35 9.79 9.87 10.22
CA PRO A 35 11.22 10.09 10.03
C PRO A 35 12.07 9.73 11.25
N ALA A 36 11.58 9.89 12.47
CA ALA A 36 12.29 9.53 13.68
C ALA A 36 12.40 8.00 13.84
N LEU A 37 11.34 7.27 13.49
CA LEU A 37 11.36 5.80 13.51
C LEU A 37 12.25 5.24 12.40
N VAL A 38 12.15 5.79 11.19
CA VAL A 38 13.02 5.42 10.07
C VAL A 38 14.48 5.67 10.41
N ALA A 39 14.81 6.82 11.02
CA ALA A 39 16.16 7.13 11.48
C ALA A 39 16.65 6.17 12.58
N ALA A 40 15.74 5.62 13.40
CA ALA A 40 16.03 4.61 14.41
C ALA A 40 16.09 3.17 13.88
N GLY A 41 16.04 2.98 12.55
CA GLY A 41 16.17 1.68 11.89
C GLY A 41 14.89 0.87 11.81
N TRP A 42 13.73 1.50 12.02
CA TRP A 42 12.43 0.87 11.80
C TRP A 42 12.00 0.99 10.34
N GLU A 43 11.45 -0.10 9.81
CA GLU A 43 10.84 -0.16 8.48
C GLU A 43 9.32 -0.10 8.62
N ARG A 44 8.70 0.87 7.95
CA ARG A 44 7.23 0.96 7.86
C ARG A 44 6.70 -0.18 7.00
N ARG A 45 5.65 -0.86 7.46
CA ARG A 45 4.97 -1.93 6.72
C ARG A 45 3.70 -1.44 6.05
N PHE A 46 2.65 -1.20 6.83
CA PHE A 46 1.33 -0.80 6.34
C PHE A 46 0.45 -0.23 7.46
N LEU A 47 -0.66 0.37 7.07
CA LEU A 47 -1.77 0.75 7.95
C LEU A 47 -2.65 -0.47 8.26
N ALA A 48 -2.84 -0.75 9.54
CA ALA A 48 -3.71 -1.82 10.02
C ALA A 48 -4.92 -1.23 10.76
N ASP A 49 -6.06 -1.91 10.65
CA ASP A 49 -7.20 -1.67 11.54
C ASP A 49 -6.78 -1.96 12.99
N GLY A 50 -7.10 -1.05 13.90
CA GLY A 50 -6.70 -1.14 15.30
C GLY A 50 -7.29 -2.34 16.04
N GLY A 51 -8.44 -2.86 15.60
CA GLY A 51 -9.05 -4.07 16.16
C GLY A 51 -8.43 -5.37 15.65
N ARG A 52 -7.54 -5.30 14.65
CA ARG A 52 -6.89 -6.46 14.02
C ARG A 52 -5.37 -6.41 14.06
N VAL A 53 -4.79 -5.36 14.65
CA VAL A 53 -3.34 -5.15 14.63
C VAL A 53 -2.58 -6.28 15.33
N GLU A 54 -3.18 -6.89 16.35
CA GLU A 54 -2.60 -8.01 17.09
C GLU A 54 -2.29 -9.22 16.19
N GLU A 55 -3.15 -9.53 15.21
CA GLU A 55 -2.92 -10.61 14.23
C GLU A 55 -1.59 -10.41 13.49
N PHE A 56 -1.32 -9.17 13.08
CA PHE A 56 -0.11 -8.82 12.37
C PHE A 56 1.11 -8.77 13.29
N VAL A 57 0.94 -8.28 14.52
CA VAL A 57 2.01 -8.26 15.52
C VAL A 57 2.50 -9.68 15.82
N GLU A 58 1.58 -10.62 16.03
CA GLU A 58 1.92 -12.02 16.27
C GLU A 58 2.61 -12.65 15.06
N LEU A 59 2.08 -12.42 13.86
CA LEU A 59 2.66 -12.89 12.61
C LEU A 59 4.12 -12.41 12.45
N TYR A 60 4.38 -11.11 12.53
CA TYR A 60 5.74 -10.57 12.34
C TYR A 60 6.70 -10.99 13.45
N ARG A 61 6.24 -11.09 14.70
CA ARG A 61 7.06 -11.61 15.80
C ARG A 61 7.45 -13.07 15.57
N SER A 62 6.54 -13.90 15.08
CA SER A 62 6.83 -15.32 14.76
C SER A 62 7.90 -15.47 13.66
N MET A 63 8.01 -14.48 12.77
CA MET A 63 9.04 -14.41 11.72
C MET A 63 10.39 -13.83 12.21
N GLY A 64 10.51 -13.51 13.50
CA GLY A 64 11.75 -12.99 14.08
C GLY A 64 11.97 -11.49 13.91
N PHE A 65 10.90 -10.72 13.73
CA PHE A 65 10.94 -9.26 13.75
C PHE A 65 10.60 -8.72 15.15
N GLU A 66 11.23 -7.62 15.50
CA GLU A 66 10.67 -6.71 16.49
C GLU A 66 9.61 -5.87 15.82
N VAL A 67 8.48 -5.68 16.51
CA VAL A 67 7.30 -5.01 15.97
C VAL A 67 6.90 -3.85 16.87
N ARG A 68 6.60 -2.72 16.25
CA ARG A 68 6.14 -1.49 16.89
C ARG A 68 4.88 -0.99 16.20
N VAL A 69 3.88 -0.62 17.00
CA VAL A 69 2.61 -0.09 16.52
C VAL A 69 2.54 1.37 16.94
N GLU A 70 2.30 2.27 16.00
CA GLU A 70 2.14 3.70 16.28
C GLU A 70 0.82 4.22 15.72
N THR A 71 0.35 5.32 16.29
CA THR A 71 -0.76 6.06 15.69
C THR A 71 -0.35 6.58 14.32
N VAL A 72 -1.32 6.68 13.41
CA VAL A 72 -1.04 7.15 12.05
C VAL A 72 -0.54 8.59 12.09
N TRP A 73 0.70 8.82 11.65
CA TRP A 73 1.20 10.17 11.47
C TRP A 73 0.45 10.80 10.29
N PRO A 74 -0.23 11.95 10.45
CA PRO A 74 -1.02 12.58 9.40
C PRO A 74 -0.28 12.96 8.09
N ALA A 75 1.05 12.88 8.04
CA ALA A 75 1.88 13.14 6.85
C ALA A 75 2.14 11.84 6.06
N GLU A 76 1.86 10.68 6.65
CA GLU A 76 1.81 9.41 5.92
C GLU A 76 0.60 9.37 4.97
N LEU A 77 -0.44 10.16 5.28
CA LEU A 77 -1.66 10.27 4.49
C LEU A 77 -1.46 11.32 3.39
N GLY A 78 -1.54 10.89 2.14
CA GLY A 78 -1.56 11.79 1.00
C GLY A 78 -2.89 12.55 0.87
N PRO A 79 -2.95 13.54 -0.03
CA PRO A 79 -4.16 14.34 -0.26
C PRO A 79 -5.37 13.49 -0.67
N GLU A 80 -5.14 12.32 -1.27
CA GLU A 80 -6.20 11.38 -1.65
C GLU A 80 -7.00 10.83 -0.46
N CYS A 81 -6.48 10.96 0.76
CA CYS A 81 -7.13 10.49 1.98
C CYS A 81 -7.84 11.60 2.77
N GLU A 82 -7.98 12.82 2.23
CA GLU A 82 -8.56 13.95 2.97
C GLU A 82 -9.93 13.63 3.58
N SER A 83 -10.83 13.03 2.79
CA SER A 83 -12.21 12.72 3.20
C SER A 83 -12.30 11.62 4.26
N CYS A 84 -11.30 10.74 4.37
CA CYS A 84 -11.26 9.65 5.34
C CYS A 84 -10.25 9.86 6.48
N ARG A 85 -9.49 10.96 6.46
CA ARG A 85 -8.39 11.27 7.39
C ARG A 85 -8.79 11.14 8.86
N LEU A 86 -9.97 11.62 9.24
CA LEU A 86 -10.45 11.53 10.63
C LEU A 86 -10.71 10.09 11.07
N VAL A 87 -11.21 9.25 10.17
CA VAL A 87 -11.45 7.82 10.46
C VAL A 87 -10.11 7.10 10.55
N ILE A 88 -9.21 7.35 9.59
CA ILE A 88 -7.89 6.72 9.56
C ILE A 88 -7.08 7.04 10.82
N CYS A 89 -7.01 8.31 11.22
CA CYS A 89 -6.27 8.72 12.41
C CYS A 89 -6.86 8.20 13.74
N ARG A 90 -8.08 7.66 13.75
CA ARG A 90 -8.75 7.14 14.96
C ARG A 90 -8.75 5.62 15.03
N GLU A 91 -9.10 4.97 13.92
CA GLU A 91 -9.37 3.54 13.88
C GLU A 91 -8.17 2.73 13.36
N PHE A 92 -7.18 3.38 12.74
CA PHE A 92 -6.02 2.70 12.16
C PHE A 92 -4.73 3.06 12.90
N VAL A 93 -3.76 2.18 12.73
CA VAL A 93 -2.39 2.30 13.27
C VAL A 93 -1.38 1.92 12.19
N THR A 94 -0.18 2.46 12.28
CA THR A 94 0.92 2.11 11.38
C THR A 94 1.79 1.04 12.03
N LEU A 95 1.98 -0.07 11.33
CA LEU A 95 2.86 -1.16 11.75
C LEU A 95 4.30 -0.89 11.28
N TYR A 96 5.23 -0.93 12.22
CA TYR A 96 6.67 -0.82 12.00
C TYR A 96 7.36 -2.11 12.43
N THR A 97 8.41 -2.49 11.71
CA THR A 97 9.22 -3.67 12.05
C THR A 97 10.70 -3.37 11.96
N ARG A 98 11.51 -4.10 12.72
CA ARG A 98 12.95 -4.17 12.51
C ARG A 98 13.43 -5.60 12.74
N HIS A 99 14.54 -5.95 12.13
CA HIS A 99 15.17 -7.25 12.38
C HIS A 99 15.63 -7.32 13.85
N LEU A 100 15.35 -8.44 14.51
CA LEU A 100 15.96 -8.72 15.79
C LEU A 100 17.48 -8.83 15.63
N PRO A 101 18.28 -8.36 16.60
CA PRO A 101 19.71 -8.57 16.57
C PRO A 101 20.03 -10.06 16.50
N GLY A 102 20.60 -10.51 15.39
CA GLY A 102 20.95 -11.91 15.12
C GLY A 102 20.11 -12.62 14.04
N THR A 103 19.03 -12.02 13.50
CA THR A 103 18.34 -12.56 12.33
C THR A 103 18.99 -12.06 11.04
N VAL A 104 19.37 -12.97 10.14
CA VAL A 104 20.01 -12.64 8.86
C VAL A 104 19.02 -11.85 7.99
N ARG A 105 19.52 -10.79 7.35
CA ARG A 105 18.76 -9.94 6.43
C ARG A 105 18.41 -10.74 5.17
N SER A 106 17.19 -11.25 5.06
CA SER A 106 16.63 -11.62 3.76
C SER A 106 16.08 -10.35 3.10
N GLY A 107 16.94 -9.54 2.50
CA GLY A 107 16.54 -8.30 1.85
C GLY A 107 17.47 -7.88 0.72
N GLY A 108 17.08 -8.23 -0.51
CA GLY A 108 17.46 -7.52 -1.74
C GLY A 108 18.68 -8.06 -2.49
N GLU A 109 18.60 -9.26 -3.07
CA GLU A 109 19.42 -9.58 -4.23
C GLU A 109 18.57 -9.38 -5.48
N GLU A 110 18.81 -8.23 -6.13
CA GLU A 110 18.43 -7.96 -7.50
C GLU A 110 19.16 -9.00 -8.36
N GLU A 111 18.48 -10.11 -8.64
CA GLU A 111 18.96 -11.13 -9.57
C GLU A 111 19.01 -10.49 -10.96
N ARG A 112 20.19 -9.95 -11.28
CA ARG A 112 20.61 -9.66 -12.64
C ARG A 112 20.71 -11.00 -13.38
N LEU A 113 19.56 -11.49 -13.85
CA LEU A 113 19.52 -12.51 -14.88
C LEU A 113 20.00 -11.88 -16.18
N ASP A 114 21.32 -11.97 -16.37
CA ASP A 114 21.90 -12.15 -17.69
C ASP A 114 21.46 -13.55 -18.18
N GLU A 115 20.38 -13.61 -18.96
CA GLU A 115 20.06 -14.83 -19.70
C GLU A 115 19.62 -14.51 -21.12
N THR A 116 20.61 -14.49 -21.99
CA THR A 116 20.45 -14.64 -23.43
C THR A 116 19.93 -16.06 -23.70
N ALA A 117 18.61 -16.21 -23.88
CA ALA A 117 18.03 -17.47 -24.38
C ALA A 117 16.90 -17.16 -25.37
N GLY A 118 17.07 -17.70 -26.58
CA GLY A 118 16.26 -17.42 -27.76
C GLY A 118 14.80 -17.85 -27.62
N ASN A 119 13.94 -17.01 -28.17
CA ASN A 119 12.51 -17.25 -28.36
C ASN A 119 12.28 -18.46 -29.29
N PRO A 120 11.64 -19.56 -28.87
CA PRO A 120 11.19 -20.58 -29.82
C PRO A 120 9.91 -20.08 -30.51
N THR A 121 10.04 -19.78 -31.80
CA THR A 121 8.93 -19.56 -32.73
C THR A 121 7.93 -20.73 -32.64
N VAL A 122 6.76 -20.48 -32.04
CA VAL A 122 5.60 -21.37 -32.17
C VAL A 122 5.15 -21.35 -33.63
N GLY A 123 5.34 -22.48 -34.31
CA GLY A 123 4.81 -22.71 -35.65
C GLY A 123 3.27 -22.78 -35.64
N PRO A 124 2.61 -22.53 -36.79
CA PRO A 124 1.16 -22.41 -36.86
C PRO A 124 0.45 -23.73 -36.54
N HIS A 125 -0.59 -23.63 -35.71
CA HIS A 125 -1.49 -24.71 -35.33
C HIS A 125 -2.31 -25.19 -36.55
N PRO A 126 -2.42 -26.51 -36.82
CA PRO A 126 -3.33 -27.02 -37.85
C PRO A 126 -4.80 -26.96 -37.40
N PRO A 127 -5.76 -26.88 -38.35
CA PRO A 127 -7.18 -26.70 -38.07
C PRO A 127 -7.80 -27.96 -37.45
N GLN A 128 -8.66 -27.76 -36.45
CA GLN A 128 -9.40 -28.83 -35.78
C GLN A 128 -10.54 -29.30 -36.70
N GLU A 129 -10.59 -30.59 -37.04
CA GLU A 129 -11.74 -31.22 -37.70
C GLU A 129 -12.88 -31.44 -36.70
N GLU A 130 -14.00 -30.79 -37.00
CA GLU A 130 -15.30 -30.95 -36.36
C GLU A 130 -15.87 -32.34 -36.72
N THR A 131 -15.95 -33.25 -35.75
CA THR A 131 -16.66 -34.53 -35.91
C THR A 131 -17.82 -34.61 -34.91
N ARG A 132 -19.00 -34.35 -35.49
CA ARG A 132 -20.38 -34.70 -35.15
C ARG A 132 -20.67 -35.63 -33.96
#